data_AF-A0A7Y3TRD7-F1
#
_entry.id   AF-A0A7Y3TRD7-F1
#
_cell.length_a   1.000
_cell.length_b   1.000
_cell.length_c   1.000
_cell.angle_alpha   90.00
_cell.angle_beta   90.00
_cell.angle_gamma   90.00
#
_symmetry.space_group_name_H-M   'P 1'
#
loop_
_entity.id
_entity.type
_entity.pdbx_description
1 polymer ?
#
loop_
_entity_poly.entity_id
_entity_poly.type
_entity_poly.pdbx_seq_one_letter_code
_entity_poly.pdbx_strand_id
1 'polypeptide(L)' 'MTQNELTQSLNLARALDLIVSSRIINGVLHVYNAAGQSRSWDSFISDFPLERMQAMVARSNPRRGN' A
#
# COMPACT_ATOMS: atom_id res chain seq x y z
N MET A 1 8.96 -9.10 7.02
CA MET A 1 8.85 -8.28 5.80
C MET A 1 10.22 -7.72 5.48
N THR A 2 10.72 -7.94 4.27
CA THR A 2 11.97 -7.34 3.80
C THR A 2 11.76 -5.87 3.41
N GLN A 3 12.82 -5.08 3.36
CA GLN A 3 12.76 -3.69 2.91
C GLN A 3 12.23 -3.56 1.47
N ASN A 4 12.53 -4.55 0.63
CA ASN A 4 12.07 -4.58 -0.76
C ASN A 4 10.55 -4.78 -0.85
N GLU A 5 10.01 -5.75 -0.10
CA GLU A 5 8.56 -5.97 -0.03
C GLU A 5 7.82 -4.76 0.55
N LEU A 6 8.41 -4.08 1.54
CA LEU A 6 7.85 -2.85 2.11
C LEU A 6 7.74 -1.75 1.05
N THR A 7 8.81 -1.55 0.29
CA THR A 7 8.88 -0.55 -0.76
C THR A 7 7.86 -0.86 -1.86
N GLN A 8 7.77 -2.12 -2.28
CA GLN A 8 6.78 -2.58 -3.25
C GLN A 8 5.35 -2.37 -2.76
N SER A 9 5.06 -2.72 -1.51
CA SER A 9 3.74 -2.56 -0.90
C SER A 9 3.32 -1.09 -0.84
N LEU A 10 4.23 -0.20 -0.43
CA LEU A 10 3.96 1.25 -0.39
C LEU A 10 3.69 1.82 -1.79
N ASN A 11 4.45 1.38 -2.79
CA ASN A 11 4.25 1.81 -4.17
C ASN A 11 2.91 1.32 -4.73
N LEU A 12 2.55 0.06 -4.49
CA LEU A 12 1.25 -0.49 -4.91
C LEU A 12 0.09 0.21 -4.20
N ALA A 13 0.21 0.46 -2.90
CA ALA A 13 -0.81 1.18 -2.13
C ALA A 13 -1.06 2.58 -2.68
N ARG A 14 0.00 3.31 -3.09
CA ARG A 14 -0.13 4.62 -3.76
C ARG A 14 -0.73 4.49 -5.16
N ALA A 15 -0.29 3.51 -5.95
CA ALA A 15 -0.80 3.28 -7.30
C ALA A 15 -2.30 2.92 -7.32
N LEU A 16 -2.80 2.32 -6.25
CA LEU A 16 -4.21 2.00 -6.03
C LEU A 16 -5.01 3.13 -5.34
N ASP A 17 -4.41 4.30 -5.12
CA ASP A 17 -5.00 5.44 -4.41
C ASP A 17 -5.44 5.12 -2.96
N LEU A 18 -4.93 4.02 -2.37
CA LEU A 18 -5.27 3.62 -1.01
C LEU A 18 -4.59 4.53 0.03
N ILE A 19 -3.41 5.05 -0.32
CA ILE A 19 -2.63 5.96 0.50
C ILE A 19 -2.10 7.10 -0.36
N VAL A 20 -2.01 8.30 0.20
CA VAL A 20 -1.38 9.47 -0.42
C VAL A 20 0.02 9.72 0.11
N SER A 21 0.28 9.33 1.37
CA SER A 21 1.56 9.55 2.02
C SER A 21 1.84 8.52 3.10
N SER A 22 3.11 8.40 3.47
CA SER A 22 3.59 7.50 4.52
C SER A 22 4.69 8.20 5.32
N ARG A 23 4.63 8.14 6.66
CA ARG A 23 5.58 8.80 7.56
C ARG A 23 5.94 7.90 8.72
N ILE A 24 7.19 7.93 9.15
CA ILE A 24 7.61 7.27 10.38
C ILE A 24 7.42 8.23 11.56
N ILE A 25 6.70 7.79 12.59
CA ILE A 25 6.45 8.53 13.83
C ILE A 25 6.84 7.60 14.98
N ASN A 26 7.78 8.02 15.84
CA ASN A 26 8.28 7.21 16.97
C ASN A 26 8.69 5.78 16.58
N GLY A 27 9.30 5.61 15.41
CA GLY A 27 9.73 4.30 14.90
C GLY A 27 8.62 3.44 14.27
N VAL A 28 7.37 3.90 14.28
CA VAL A 28 6.24 3.22 13.63
C VAL A 28 5.96 3.87 12.28
N LEU A 29 5.80 3.06 11.24
CA LEU A 29 5.36 3.55 9.93
C LEU A 29 3.85 3.79 9.96
N HIS A 30 3.44 5.01 9.67
CA HIS A 30 2.05 5.42 9.49
C HIS A 30 1.78 5.71 8.02
N VAL A 31 0.56 5.39 7.56
CA VAL A 31 0.07 5.75 6.23
C VAL A 31 -1.15 6.63 6.32
N TYR A 32 -1.29 7.52 5.36
CA TYR A 32 -2.34 8.52 5.28
C TYR A 32 -3.14 8.30 3.99
N ASN A 33 -4.46 8.30 4.09
CA ASN A 33 -5.33 8.29 2.91
C ASN A 33 -5.67 9.72 2.45
N ALA A 34 -6.36 9.84 1.31
CA ALA A 34 -6.77 11.13 0.75
C ALA A 34 -7.73 11.92 1.68
N ALA A 35 -8.45 11.23 2.58
CA ALA A 35 -9.28 11.85 3.60
C ALA A 35 -8.49 12.40 4.81
N GLY A 36 -7.15 12.29 4.80
CA GLY A 36 -6.29 12.74 5.89
C GLY A 36 -6.28 11.81 7.11
N GLN A 37 -6.95 10.65 7.03
CA GLN A 37 -6.94 9.66 8.09
C GLN A 37 -5.61 8.91 8.10
N SER A 38 -5.01 8.81 9.29
CA SER A 38 -3.77 8.08 9.49
C SER A 38 -4.04 6.73 10.15
N ARG A 39 -3.35 5.68 9.71
CA ARG A 39 -3.33 4.39 10.41
C ARG A 39 -1.91 3.82 10.42
N SER A 40 -1.63 2.91 11.35
CA SER A 40 -0.35 2.20 11.37
C SER A 40 -0.22 1.30 10.15
N TRP A 41 1.01 1.12 9.67
CA TRP A 41 1.32 0.22 8.56
C TRP A 41 0.87 -1.21 8.84
N ASP A 42 1.04 -1.66 10.08
CA ASP A 42 0.64 -3.00 10.53
C ASP A 42 -0.88 -3.22 10.41
N SER A 43 -1.68 -2.23 10.82
CA SER A 43 -3.13 -2.28 10.61
C SER A 43 -3.50 -2.21 9.13
N PHE A 44 -2.82 -1.36 8.35
CA PHE A 44 -3.07 -1.23 6.91
C PHE A 44 -2.79 -2.52 6.14
N ILE A 45 -1.65 -3.17 6.39
CA ILE A 45 -1.24 -4.38 5.67
C ILE A 45 -2.10 -5.60 6.05
N SER A 46 -2.74 -5.59 7.23
CA SER A 46 -3.73 -6.59 7.62
C SER A 46 -4.99 -6.52 6.75
N ASP A 47 -5.49 -5.31 6.45
CA ASP A 47 -6.62 -5.11 5.53
C ASP A 47 -6.23 -5.32 4.05
N PHE A 48 -5.03 -4.85 3.69
CA PHE A 48 -4.50 -4.80 2.33
C PHE A 48 -3.13 -5.48 2.24
N PRO A 49 -3.05 -6.82 2.34
CA PRO A 49 -1.79 -7.52 2.19
C PRO A 49 -1.23 -7.37 0.78
N LEU A 50 0.08 -7.53 0.63
CA LEU A 50 0.80 -7.35 -0.64
C LEU A 50 0.15 -8.12 -1.80
N GLU A 51 -0.20 -9.38 -1.59
CA GLU A 51 -0.84 -10.25 -2.60
C GLU A 51 -2.19 -9.67 -3.08
N ARG A 52 -2.98 -9.11 -2.15
CA ARG A 52 -4.25 -8.46 -2.47
C ARG A 52 -4.03 -7.20 -3.30
N MET A 53 -3.08 -6.37 -2.91
CA MET A 53 -2.73 -5.16 -3.68
C MET A 53 -2.22 -5.51 -5.08
N GLN A 54 -1.38 -6.54 -5.21
CA GLN A 54 -0.92 -7.04 -6.52
C GLN A 54 -2.09 -7.52 -7.38
N ALA A 55 -3.02 -8.29 -6.81
CA ALA A 55 -4.20 -8.76 -7.52
C ALA A 55 -5.13 -7.61 -7.95
N MET A 56 -5.26 -6.56 -7.13
CA MET A 56 -6.02 -5.36 -7.48
C MET A 56 -5.39 -4.60 -8.63
N VAL A 57 -4.06 -4.41 -8.64
CA VAL A 57 -3.36 -3.77 -9.78
C VAL A 57 -3.49 -4.61 -11.05
N ALA A 58 -3.36 -5.94 -10.95
CA ALA A 58 -3.55 -6.83 -12.09
C ALA A 58 -4.95 -6.74 -12.71
N ARG A 59 -5.99 -6.47 -11.89
CA ARG A 59 -7.36 -6.25 -12.36
C ARG A 59 -7.60 -4.83 -12.89
N SER A 60 -7.01 -3.81 -12.26
CA SER A 60 -7.12 -2.41 -12.68
C SER A 60 -6.38 -2.10 -13.98
N ASN A 61 -5.47 -2.97 -14.41
CA ASN A 61 -4.82 -2.88 -15.72
C ASN A 61 -5.26 -4.03 -16.65
N PRO A 62 -6.45 -3.96 -17.29
CA PRO A 62 -6.94 -5.00 -18.20
C PRO A 62 -6.24 -4.97 -19.58
N ARG A 63 -4.93 -4.70 -19.63
CA ARG A 63 -4.15 -4.67 -20.89
C ARG A 63 -2.74 -5.19 -20.69
N ARG A 64 -2.61 -6.52 -20.71
CA ARG A 64 -1.53 -7.26 -21.41
C ARG A 64 -1.82 -8.77 -21.36
N GLY A 65 -2.95 -9.16 -21.95
CA GLY A 65 -3.04 -10.46 -22.60
C GLY A 65 -2.42 -10.30 -23.99
N ASN A 66 -1.31 -10.99 -24.21
CA ASN A 66 -0.62 -11.12 -25.49
C ASN A 66 -1.36 -12.13 -26.36
#